data_AF-A0A7J2VVD8-F1
#
_entry.id   AF-A0A7J2VVD8-F1
#
_cell.length_a   1.000
_cell.length_b   1.000
_cell.length_c   1.000
_cell.angle_alpha   90.00
_cell.angle_beta   90.00
_cell.angle_gamma   90.00
#
_symmetry.space_group_name_H-M   'P 1'
#
loop_
_entity.id
_entity.type
_entity.pdbx_description
1 polymer ?
#
loop_
_entity_poly.entity_id
_entity_poly.type
_entity_poly.pdbx_seq_one_letter_code
_entity_poly.pdbx_strand_id
1 'polypeptide(L)'
;MERLKYFLNFKEVGKEVKEIVNKHVKARVFIFGSVVRNDYCIGLSDIDIAIVSDEFENREKRLKVYDILFSKYFDSPLEFHLLTPKQWEFFLRFIGSEFIEI
;
A
#
# COMPACT_ATOMS: atom_id res chain seq x y z
N MET A 1 -9.60 14.98 -11.95
CA MET A 1 -10.56 13.97 -12.44
C MET A 1 -10.01 12.54 -12.38
N GLU A 2 -8.70 12.34 -12.46
CA GLU A 2 -8.08 10.99 -12.40
C GLU A 2 -7.75 10.53 -10.97
N ARG A 3 -7.15 11.38 -10.12
CA ARG A 3 -6.93 11.08 -8.67
C ARG A 3 -8.21 10.63 -7.96
N LEU A 4 -9.34 11.31 -8.21
CA LEU A 4 -10.63 10.96 -7.62
C LEU A 4 -11.02 9.50 -7.86
N LYS A 5 -10.67 8.91 -9.01
CA LYS A 5 -10.97 7.50 -9.30
C LYS A 5 -10.22 6.56 -8.37
N TYR A 6 -8.96 6.87 -8.04
CA TYR A 6 -8.19 6.09 -7.07
C TYR A 6 -8.82 6.15 -5.68
N PHE A 7 -9.23 7.34 -5.23
CA PHE A 7 -9.89 7.50 -3.93
C PHE A 7 -11.27 6.83 -3.86
N LEU A 8 -12.07 6.87 -4.93
CA LEU A 8 -13.38 6.19 -4.96
C LEU A 8 -13.23 4.66 -5.02
N ASN A 9 -12.18 4.17 -5.68
CA ASN A 9 -11.98 2.74 -5.94
C ASN A 9 -10.77 2.17 -5.18
N PHE A 10 -10.36 2.78 -4.07
CA PHE A 10 -9.10 2.45 -3.39
C PHE A 10 -9.01 0.97 -3.00
N LYS A 11 -10.13 0.34 -2.66
CA LYS A 11 -10.19 -1.10 -2.34
C LYS A 11 -9.88 -1.97 -3.56
N GLU A 12 -10.42 -1.63 -4.74
CA GLU A 12 -10.14 -2.37 -5.98
C GLU A 12 -8.68 -2.16 -6.42
N VAL A 13 -8.15 -0.95 -6.26
CA VAL A 13 -6.73 -0.67 -6.46
C VAL A 13 -5.87 -1.53 -5.52
N GLY A 14 -6.24 -1.63 -4.24
CA GLY A 14 -5.57 -2.52 -3.29
C GLY A 14 -5.58 -3.99 -3.71
N LYS A 15 -6.68 -4.48 -4.30
CA LYS A 15 -6.78 -5.86 -4.79
C LYS A 15 -5.82 -6.09 -5.96
N GLU A 16 -5.80 -5.15 -6.89
CA GLU A 16 -4.87 -5.20 -8.02
C GLU A 16 -3.40 -5.20 -7.55
N VAL A 17 -3.06 -4.33 -6.59
CA VAL A 17 -1.73 -4.30 -5.97
C VAL A 17 -1.41 -5.65 -5.33
N LYS A 18 -2.34 -6.22 -4.56
CA LYS A 18 -2.18 -7.54 -3.94
C LYS A 18 -1.92 -8.64 -4.97
N GLU A 19 -2.64 -8.64 -6.09
CA GLU A 19 -2.44 -9.61 -7.18
C GLU A 19 -1.06 -9.46 -7.84
N ILE A 20 -0.61 -8.22 -8.08
CA ILE A 20 0.70 -7.95 -8.69
C ILE A 20 1.82 -8.41 -7.76
N VAL A 21 1.77 -8.03 -6.48
CA VAL A 21 2.81 -8.36 -5.50
C VAL A 21 2.89 -9.86 -5.28
N ASN A 22 1.74 -10.55 -5.18
CA ASN A 22 1.70 -12.00 -4.93
C ASN A 22 2.26 -12.86 -6.06
N LYS A 23 2.51 -12.30 -7.25
CA LYS A 23 3.28 -12.97 -8.32
C LYS A 23 4.78 -13.07 -8.02
N HIS A 24 5.29 -12.28 -7.07
CA HIS A 24 6.71 -12.15 -6.78
C HIS A 24 7.09 -12.52 -5.35
N VAL A 25 6.21 -12.24 -4.39
CA VAL A 25 6.40 -12.55 -2.97
C VAL A 25 5.05 -12.84 -2.31
N LYS A 26 5.00 -13.71 -1.31
CA LYS A 26 3.81 -13.92 -0.50
C LYS A 26 3.61 -12.73 0.43
N ALA A 27 2.64 -11.86 0.14
CA ALA A 27 2.41 -10.65 0.89
C ALA A 27 0.94 -10.45 1.28
N ARG A 28 0.75 -9.82 2.44
CA ARG A 28 -0.53 -9.22 2.86
C ARG A 28 -0.52 -7.74 2.47
N VAL A 29 -1.66 -7.19 2.10
CA VAL A 29 -1.80 -5.80 1.68
C VAL A 29 -2.85 -5.12 2.54
N PHE A 30 -2.49 -3.96 3.08
CA PHE A 30 -3.33 -3.16 3.93
C PHE A 30 -3.39 -1.75 3.37
N ILE A 31 -4.57 -1.14 3.42
CA ILE A 31 -4.76 0.28 3.15
C ILE A 31 -5.02 0.96 4.48
N PHE A 32 -4.36 2.08 4.72
CA PHE A 32 -4.51 2.83 5.97
C PHE A 32 -4.50 4.35 5.71
N GLY A 33 -4.46 5.12 6.78
CA GLY A 33 -4.31 6.58 6.69
C GLY A 33 -5.61 7.31 6.40
N SER A 34 -5.48 8.48 5.76
CA SER A 34 -6.58 9.45 5.61
C SER A 34 -7.81 8.89 4.87
N VAL A 35 -7.59 7.98 3.90
CA VAL A 35 -8.67 7.36 3.13
C VAL A 35 -9.55 6.45 4.00
N VAL A 36 -8.95 5.76 4.97
CA VAL A 36 -9.68 4.88 5.89
C VAL A 36 -10.41 5.68 6.96
N ARG A 37 -9.80 6.78 7.42
CA ARG A 37 -10.45 7.75 8.35
C ARG A 37 -11.54 8.60 7.70
N ASN A 38 -11.67 8.56 6.38
CA ASN A 38 -12.56 9.43 5.61
C ASN A 38 -12.27 10.94 5.82
N ASP A 39 -11.00 11.27 6.07
CA ASP A 39 -10.48 12.63 6.32
C ASP A 39 -9.37 12.97 5.33
N TYR A 40 -9.64 12.75 4.04
CA TYR A 40 -8.69 12.96 2.95
C TYR A 40 -9.09 14.15 2.07
N CYS A 41 -8.10 14.83 1.51
CA CYS A 41 -8.28 15.86 0.52
C CYS A 41 -7.73 15.37 -0.82
N ILE A 42 -8.57 15.22 -1.84
CA ILE A 42 -8.22 14.60 -3.14
C ILE A 42 -6.99 15.25 -3.83
N GLY A 43 -6.71 16.52 -3.55
CA GLY A 43 -5.59 17.26 -4.11
C GLY A 43 -4.32 17.30 -3.25
N LEU A 44 -4.37 16.86 -1.99
CA LEU A 44 -3.27 16.98 -1.03
C LEU A 44 -2.91 15.68 -0.32
N SER A 45 -3.88 14.77 -0.18
CA SER A 45 -3.69 13.47 0.44
C SER A 45 -3.28 12.43 -0.59
N ASP A 46 -2.54 11.43 -0.13
CA ASP A 46 -2.26 10.19 -0.84
C ASP A 46 -2.97 9.01 -0.15
N ILE A 47 -2.98 7.85 -0.80
CA ILE A 47 -3.54 6.59 -0.32
C ILE A 47 -2.38 5.72 0.16
N ASP A 48 -2.29 5.56 1.47
CA ASP A 48 -1.22 4.77 2.10
C ASP A 48 -1.50 3.27 1.98
N ILE A 49 -0.59 2.53 1.35
CA ILE A 49 -0.69 1.09 1.15
C ILE A 49 0.52 0.40 1.78
N ALA A 50 0.28 -0.38 2.85
CA ALA A 50 1.27 -1.26 3.44
C ALA A 50 1.24 -2.63 2.78
N ILE A 51 2.40 -3.05 2.28
CA ILE A 51 2.61 -4.38 1.71
C ILE A 51 3.55 -5.11 2.67
N VAL A 52 3.07 -6.20 3.26
CA VAL A 52 3.74 -6.87 4.38
C VAL A 52 4.13 -8.28 4.00
N SER A 53 5.43 -8.58 4.02
CA SER A 53 5.98 -9.89 3.69
C SER A 53 7.28 -10.16 4.46
N ASP A 54 7.46 -11.39 4.96
CA ASP A 54 8.74 -11.84 5.52
C ASP A 54 9.86 -11.85 4.45
N GLU A 55 9.50 -12.00 3.17
CA GLU A 55 10.46 -12.04 2.07
C GLU A 55 11.16 -10.69 1.83
N PHE A 56 10.64 -9.60 2.42
CA PHE A 56 11.25 -8.28 2.36
C PHE A 56 12.46 -8.10 3.27
N GLU A 57 12.81 -9.09 4.09
CA GLU A 57 14.15 -9.18 4.68
C GLU A 57 15.22 -9.30 3.59
N ASN A 58 14.89 -9.91 2.45
CA ASN A 58 15.74 -9.86 1.25
C ASN A 58 15.55 -8.53 0.52
N ARG A 59 16.60 -7.69 0.55
CA ARG A 59 16.61 -6.37 -0.07
C ARG A 59 16.33 -6.40 -1.58
N GLU A 60 16.85 -7.38 -2.31
CA GLU A 60 16.65 -7.47 -3.77
C GLU A 60 15.19 -7.77 -4.11
N LYS A 61 14.55 -8.69 -3.37
CA LYS A 61 13.11 -8.97 -3.53
C LYS A 61 12.28 -7.73 -3.24
N ARG A 62 12.61 -6.99 -2.17
CA ARG A 62 11.92 -5.75 -1.81
C ARG A 62 12.06 -4.69 -2.90
N LEU A 63 13.27 -4.45 -3.40
CA LEU A 63 13.52 -3.48 -4.48
C LEU A 63 12.81 -3.88 -5.77
N LYS A 64 12.83 -5.17 -6.14
CA LYS A 64 12.13 -5.66 -7.33
C LYS A 64 10.62 -5.36 -7.27
N VAL A 65 9.98 -5.61 -6.12
CA VAL A 65 8.55 -5.30 -5.97
C VAL A 65 8.31 -3.80 -6.02
N TYR A 66 9.17 -3.00 -5.38
CA TYR A 66 9.10 -1.54 -5.43
C TYR A 66 9.16 -1.02 -6.88
N ASP A 67 10.13 -1.48 -7.67
CA ASP A 67 10.30 -1.07 -9.06
C ASP A 67 9.08 -1.40 -9.92
N ILE A 68 8.46 -2.57 -9.71
CA ILE A 68 7.26 -2.99 -10.43
C ILE A 68 6.07 -2.08 -10.13
N LEU A 69 5.87 -1.78 -8.84
CA LEU A 69 4.78 -0.90 -8.41
C LEU A 69 5.01 0.53 -8.90
N PHE A 70 6.22 1.05 -8.72
CA PHE A 70 6.58 2.40 -9.16
C PHE A 70 6.44 2.56 -10.67
N SER A 71 6.88 1.58 -11.47
CA SER A 71 6.73 1.62 -12.93
C SER A 71 5.28 1.69 -13.39
N LYS A 72 4.35 1.09 -12.63
CA LYS A 72 2.93 1.07 -12.97
C LYS A 72 2.15 2.27 -12.42
N TYR A 73 2.51 2.72 -11.23
CA TYR A 73 1.74 3.67 -10.42
C TYR A 73 2.48 4.99 -10.20
N PHE A 74 3.51 5.29 -11.01
CA PHE A 74 4.37 6.47 -10.88
C PHE A 74 3.60 7.79 -10.71
N ASP A 75 2.55 8.01 -11.50
CA ASP A 75 1.75 9.24 -11.50
C ASP A 75 0.41 9.09 -10.75
N SER A 76 0.37 8.15 -9.80
CA SER A 76 -0.83 7.87 -9.00
C SER A 76 -0.71 8.44 -7.58
N PRO A 77 -1.83 8.68 -6.89
CA PRO A 77 -1.83 9.15 -5.49
C PRO A 77 -1.59 8.00 -4.51
N LEU A 78 -0.70 7.05 -4.82
CA LEU A 78 -0.46 5.86 -4.01
C LEU A 78 0.91 5.95 -3.34
N GLU A 79 0.94 5.83 -2.02
CA GLU A 79 2.17 5.72 -1.26
C GLU A 79 2.35 4.26 -0.80
N PHE A 80 3.44 3.63 -1.26
CA PHE A 80 3.71 2.22 -0.96
C PHE A 80 4.73 2.07 0.18
N HIS A 81 4.33 1.35 1.22
CA HIS A 81 5.21 0.96 2.32
C HIS A 81 5.47 -0.55 2.26
N LEU A 82 6.68 -0.94 1.82
CA LEU A 82 7.09 -2.35 1.79
C LEU A 82 7.76 -2.71 3.12
N LEU A 83 7.08 -3.51 3.94
CA LEU A 83 7.41 -3.74 5.34
C LEU A 83 7.58 -5.23 5.65
N THR A 84 8.52 -5.57 6.52
CA THR A 84 8.50 -6.88 7.19
C THR A 84 7.38 -6.91 8.24
N PRO A 85 6.91 -8.09 8.70
CA PRO A 85 5.90 -8.15 9.75
C PRO A 85 6.27 -7.40 11.03
N LYS A 86 7.56 -7.43 11.42
CA LYS A 86 8.06 -6.64 12.56
C LYS A 86 7.92 -5.13 12.35
N GLN A 87 8.19 -4.65 11.15
CA GLN A 87 8.03 -3.23 10.82
C GLN A 87 6.56 -2.84 10.79
N TRP A 88 5.69 -3.73 10.31
CA TRP A 88 4.24 -3.50 10.32
C TRP A 88 3.69 -3.43 11.74
N GLU A 89 4.08 -4.35 12.64
CA GLU A 89 3.70 -4.29 14.05
C GLU A 89 4.12 -2.99 14.72
N PHE A 90 5.29 -2.44 14.35
CA PHE A 90 5.71 -1.13 14.82
C PHE A 90 4.81 -0.02 14.28
N PHE A 91 4.46 -0.04 13.00
CA PHE A 91 3.53 0.91 12.38
C PHE A 91 2.16 0.92 13.07
N LEU A 92 1.63 -0.26 13.41
CA LEU A 92 0.34 -0.42 14.10
C LEU A 92 0.29 0.32 15.45
N ARG A 93 1.43 0.59 16.09
CA ARG A 93 1.48 1.38 17.33
C ARG A 93 1.10 2.85 17.13
N PHE A 94 1.26 3.37 15.90
CA PHE A 94 0.96 4.76 15.55
C PHE A 94 -0.44 4.90 14.95
N ILE A 95 -0.82 3.97 14.07
CA ILE A 95 -2.10 4.04 13.33
C ILE A 95 -3.24 3.30 14.04
N GLY A 96 -2.94 2.52 15.08
CA GLY A 96 -3.94 1.73 15.79
C GLY A 96 -4.66 0.73 14.88
N SER A 97 -5.99 0.75 14.93
CA SER A 97 -6.87 -0.12 14.13
C SER A 97 -7.42 0.55 12.85
N GLU A 98 -6.83 1.65 12.41
CA GLU A 98 -7.30 2.44 11.26
C GLU A 98 -6.74 1.92 9.92
N PHE A 99 -6.97 0.64 9.65
CA PHE A 99 -6.53 0.00 8.41
C PHE A 99 -7.55 -1.03 7.92
N ILE A 100 -7.48 -1.35 6.64
CA ILE A 100 -8.30 -2.36 5.98
C ILE A 100 -7.34 -3.35 5.31
N GLU A 101 -7.45 -4.63 5.66
CA GLU A 101 -6.79 -5.71 4.90
C GLU A 101 -7.59 -6.00 3.63
N ILE A 102 -6.87 -6.10 2.50
CA ILE A 102 -7.40 -6.46 1.18
C ILE A 102 -7.16 -7.94 0.92
#